data_AF-A0A3D0X7J1-F1
#
_entry.id   AF-A0A3D0X7J1-F1
#
_cell.length_a   1.000
_cell.length_b   1.000
_cell.length_c   1.000
_cell.angle_alpha   90.00
_cell.angle_beta   90.00
_cell.angle_gamma   90.00
#
_symmetry.space_group_name_H-M   'P 1'
#
loop_
_entity.id
_entity.type
_entity.pdbx_description
1 polymer ?
#
loop_
_entity_poly.entity_id
_entity_poly.type
_entity_poly.pdbx_seq_one_letter_code
_entity_poly.pdbx_strand_id
1 'polypeptide(L)'
;MQYHFRVGRGKKLLIDENDTFMTLGFMILDEYGITPDHLFLFEFADGERTNSACPFGPMHDDLGNISIESKIKDMHLSVGDEMRFVYDFSRDWTRKVKLIEVQ
;
A
#
# COMPACT_ATOMS: atom_id res chain seq x y z
N MET A 1 2.72 -18.03 1.82
CA MET A 1 2.75 -17.54 0.43
C MET A 1 3.34 -16.14 0.47
N GLN A 2 4.19 -15.77 -0.48
CA GLN A 2 4.89 -14.48 -0.52
C GLN A 2 4.49 -13.70 -1.76
N TYR A 3 4.26 -12.40 -1.59
CA TYR A 3 3.92 -11.48 -2.67
C TYR A 3 5.11 -10.57 -2.95
N HIS A 4 5.48 -10.46 -4.22
CA HIS A 4 6.58 -9.60 -4.66
C HIS A 4 6.01 -8.37 -5.37
N PHE A 5 6.18 -7.20 -4.77
CA PHE A 5 5.76 -5.93 -5.35
C PHE A 5 6.93 -5.16 -5.92
N ARG A 6 6.71 -4.46 -7.04
CA ARG A 6 7.63 -3.44 -7.57
C ARG A 6 7.01 -2.06 -7.42
N VAL A 7 7.77 -1.12 -6.87
CA VAL A 7 7.29 0.23 -6.58
C VAL A 7 8.02 1.25 -7.46
N GLY A 8 7.32 1.82 -8.44
CA GLY A 8 7.92 2.72 -9.43
C GLY A 8 9.10 2.06 -10.16
N ARG A 9 10.29 2.69 -10.05
CA ARG A 9 11.56 2.16 -10.55
C ARG A 9 12.46 1.59 -9.43
N GLY A 10 11.94 1.48 -8.21
CA GLY A 10 12.66 1.02 -7.02
C GLY A 10 12.83 -0.50 -6.96
N LYS A 11 13.32 -0.99 -5.82
CA LYS A 11 13.54 -2.43 -5.60
C LYS A 11 12.23 -3.22 -5.51
N LYS A 12 12.39 -4.55 -5.55
CA LYS A 12 11.32 -5.49 -5.23
C LYS A 12 11.12 -5.50 -3.71
N LEU A 13 9.88 -5.32 -3.27
CA LEU A 13 9.45 -5.51 -1.90
C LEU A 13 8.83 -6.90 -1.77
N LEU A 14 9.20 -7.63 -0.72
CA LEU A 14 8.68 -8.96 -0.41
C LEU A 14 7.81 -8.86 0.83
N ILE A 15 6.58 -9.33 0.75
CA ILE A 15 5.62 -9.27 1.85
C ILE A 15 4.94 -10.63 2.03
N ASP A 16 4.72 -11.05 3.28
CA ASP A 16 4.03 -12.31 3.57
C ASP A 16 2.53 -12.19 3.29
N GLU A 17 1.88 -13.29 2.95
CA GLU A 17 0.43 -13.33 2.75
C GLU A 17 -0.39 -12.83 3.94
N ASN A 18 0.15 -12.94 5.16
CA ASN A 18 -0.53 -12.52 6.38
C ASN A 18 -0.24 -11.08 6.78
N ASP A 19 0.71 -10.42 6.11
CA ASP A 19 0.99 -9.01 6.30
C ASP A 19 -0.11 -8.15 5.64
N THR A 20 -0.17 -6.90 6.08
CA THR A 20 -1.24 -5.96 5.74
C THR A 20 -0.79 -4.91 4.73
N PHE A 21 -1.75 -4.19 4.13
CA PHE A 21 -1.43 -3.02 3.32
C PHE A 21 -0.69 -1.93 4.12
N MET A 22 -0.98 -1.80 5.42
CA MET A 22 -0.23 -0.91 6.30
C MET A 22 1.27 -1.28 6.32
N THR A 23 1.58 -2.56 6.44
CA THR A 23 2.95 -3.07 6.42
C THR A 23 3.63 -2.77 5.08
N LEU A 24 2.93 -3.04 3.96
CA LEU A 24 3.42 -2.70 2.63
C LEU A 24 3.72 -1.20 2.48
N GLY A 25 2.84 -0.34 3.00
CA GLY A 25 3.01 1.11 2.96
C GLY A 25 4.26 1.58 3.70
N PHE A 26 4.51 1.05 4.91
CA PHE A 26 5.74 1.38 5.65
C PHE A 26 6.99 0.89 4.92
N MET A 27 6.98 -0.30 4.32
CA MET A 27 8.10 -0.79 3.51
C MET A 27 8.37 0.09 2.29
N ILE A 28 7.31 0.64 1.67
CA ILE A 28 7.46 1.62 0.59
C ILE A 28 8.16 2.88 1.10
N LEU A 29 7.71 3.44 2.22
CA LEU A 29 8.32 4.66 2.77
C LEU A 29 9.80 4.45 3.14
N ASP A 30 10.12 3.30 3.74
CA ASP A 30 11.50 2.92 4.08
C ASP A 30 12.42 2.84 2.85
N GLU A 31 11.96 2.23 1.75
CA GLU A 31 12.71 2.16 0.48
C GLU A 31 13.03 3.56 -0.10
N TYR A 32 12.20 4.56 0.18
CA TYR A 32 12.46 5.96 -0.21
C TYR A 32 13.13 6.81 0.88
N GLY A 33 13.46 6.23 2.04
CA GLY A 33 14.05 6.94 3.18
C GLY A 33 13.12 7.98 3.80
N ILE A 34 11.80 7.76 3.73
CA ILE A 34 10.77 8.68 4.22
C ILE A 34 10.35 8.25 5.62
N THR A 35 10.45 9.16 6.58
CA THR A 35 9.85 8.97 7.92
C THR A 35 8.33 9.17 7.80
N PRO A 36 7.50 8.23 8.30
CA PRO A 36 6.05 8.34 8.21
C PRO A 36 5.51 9.44 9.12
N ASP A 37 5.28 10.62 8.55
CA ASP A 37 4.74 11.81 9.23
C ASP A 37 3.45 12.34 8.56
N HIS A 38 2.98 11.67 7.51
CA HIS A 38 1.71 11.95 6.84
C HIS A 38 0.89 10.66 6.66
N LEU A 39 -0.36 10.84 6.25
CA LEU A 39 -1.25 9.74 5.90
C LEU A 39 -0.81 9.04 4.60
N PHE A 40 -1.09 7.75 4.51
CA PHE A 40 -1.04 7.02 3.23
C PHE A 40 -2.20 6.06 3.04
N LEU A 41 -2.50 5.75 1.78
CA LEU A 41 -3.46 4.72 1.37
C LEU A 41 -3.05 4.06 0.05
N PHE A 42 -3.79 3.03 -0.34
CA PHE A 42 -3.71 2.40 -1.66
C PHE A 42 -5.02 2.58 -2.41
N GLU A 43 -4.93 2.93 -3.68
CA GLU A 43 -6.06 2.95 -4.62
C GLU A 43 -5.90 1.87 -5.67
N PHE A 44 -6.97 1.15 -5.93
CA PHE A 44 -7.03 0.04 -6.88
C PHE A 44 -7.57 0.51 -8.23
N ALA A 45 -7.39 -0.30 -9.27
CA ALA A 45 -7.76 0.06 -10.65
C ALA A 45 -9.27 0.21 -10.86
N ASP A 46 -10.09 -0.42 -10.02
CA ASP A 46 -11.55 -0.33 -10.01
C ASP A 46 -12.09 0.90 -9.26
N GLY A 47 -11.21 1.71 -8.68
CA GLY A 47 -11.56 2.90 -7.90
C GLY A 47 -11.81 2.62 -6.43
N GLU A 48 -11.72 1.36 -5.97
CA GLU A 48 -11.69 1.07 -4.54
C GLU A 48 -10.40 1.61 -3.92
N ARG A 49 -10.45 1.88 -2.61
CA ARG A 49 -9.27 2.34 -1.87
C ARG A 49 -9.29 1.83 -0.44
N THR A 50 -8.09 1.64 0.10
CA THR A 50 -7.97 1.44 1.54
C THR A 50 -8.37 2.71 2.27
N ASN A 51 -8.79 2.60 3.53
CA ASN A 51 -8.68 3.73 4.44
C ASN A 51 -7.20 4.09 4.62
N SER A 52 -6.94 5.24 5.20
CA SER A 52 -5.59 5.75 5.39
C SER A 52 -4.98 5.18 6.65
N ALA A 53 -3.73 4.74 6.56
CA ALA A 53 -2.90 4.63 7.74
C ALA A 53 -2.57 6.04 8.25
N CYS A 54 -2.75 6.24 9.55
CA CYS A 54 -2.38 7.47 10.22
C CYS A 54 -1.26 7.18 11.23
N PRO A 55 -0.08 7.80 11.07
CA PRO A 55 1.02 7.61 12.02
C PRO A 55 0.74 8.22 13.40
N PHE A 56 -0.33 9.00 13.54
CA PHE A 56 -0.72 9.70 14.77
C PHE A 56 -1.92 9.08 15.52
N GLY A 57 -2.38 7.91 15.10
CA GLY A 57 -3.52 7.20 15.69
C GLY A 57 -4.75 7.12 14.78
N PRO A 58 -5.83 6.44 15.20
CA PRO A 58 -6.97 6.12 14.34
C PRO A 58 -7.67 7.37 13.79
N MET A 59 -7.99 7.37 12.50
CA MET A 59 -8.84 8.37 11.85
C MET A 59 -10.29 7.88 11.76
N HIS A 60 -11.22 8.67 12.27
CA HIS A 60 -12.64 8.33 12.28
C HIS A 60 -13.41 8.77 11.03
N ASP A 61 -12.84 9.68 10.23
CA ASP A 61 -13.52 10.31 9.08
C ASP A 61 -13.05 9.79 7.72
N ASP A 62 -12.32 8.66 7.69
CA ASP A 62 -11.82 8.10 6.44
C ASP A 62 -12.89 7.28 5.70
N LEU A 63 -13.02 7.54 4.40
CA LEU A 63 -14.04 6.99 3.51
C LEU A 63 -13.52 5.81 2.67
N GLY A 64 -12.35 5.25 2.99
CA GLY A 64 -11.87 4.04 2.34
C GLY A 64 -12.78 2.84 2.60
N ASN A 65 -13.09 2.08 1.55
CA ASN A 65 -13.98 0.91 1.60
C ASN A 65 -13.26 -0.39 1.94
N ILE A 66 -11.92 -0.38 1.93
CA ILE A 66 -11.06 -1.51 2.33
C ILE A 66 -10.28 -1.10 3.58
N SER A 67 -10.11 -2.00 4.56
CA SER A 67 -9.24 -1.70 5.70
C SER A 67 -7.77 -1.71 5.27
N ILE A 68 -6.96 -0.72 5.67
CA ILE A 68 -5.50 -0.73 5.51
C ILE A 68 -4.85 -1.86 6.33
N GLU A 69 -5.56 -2.39 7.33
CA GLU A 69 -5.17 -3.59 8.07
C GLU A 69 -5.64 -4.89 7.41
N SER A 70 -6.33 -4.83 6.27
CA SER A 70 -6.62 -6.03 5.48
C SER A 70 -5.33 -6.70 5.04
N LYS A 71 -5.32 -8.02 5.06
CA LYS A 71 -4.17 -8.80 4.62
C LYS A 71 -4.08 -8.78 3.09
N ILE A 72 -2.86 -8.83 2.57
CA ILE A 72 -2.64 -8.82 1.11
C ILE A 72 -3.40 -9.98 0.43
N LYS A 73 -3.45 -11.15 1.07
CA LYS A 73 -4.10 -12.34 0.50
C LYS A 73 -5.61 -12.23 0.34
N ASP A 74 -6.27 -11.41 1.16
CA ASP A 74 -7.72 -11.29 1.16
C ASP A 74 -8.22 -10.47 -0.05
N MET A 75 -7.31 -9.76 -0.72
CA MET A 75 -7.62 -8.96 -1.92
C MET A 75 -7.56 -9.76 -3.22
N HIS A 76 -7.20 -11.05 -3.19
CA HIS A 76 -7.15 -11.92 -4.36
C HIS A 76 -6.40 -11.34 -5.58
N LEU A 77 -5.34 -10.58 -5.32
CA LEU A 77 -4.55 -9.91 -6.36
C LEU A 77 -3.89 -10.93 -7.31
N SER A 78 -3.88 -10.59 -8.60
CA SER A 78 -3.24 -11.36 -9.66
C SER A 78 -1.90 -10.75 -10.05
N VAL A 79 -0.94 -11.60 -10.46
CA VAL A 79 0.33 -11.12 -11.01
C VAL A 79 0.05 -10.22 -12.22
N GLY A 80 0.58 -9.01 -12.18
CA GLY A 80 0.30 -7.98 -13.17
C GLY A 80 -0.56 -6.84 -12.65
N ASP A 81 -1.31 -7.05 -11.56
CA ASP A 81 -2.18 -6.04 -10.96
C ASP A 81 -1.39 -4.84 -10.44
N GLU A 82 -2.01 -3.67 -10.57
CA GLU A 82 -1.40 -2.39 -10.27
C GLU A 82 -2.30 -1.61 -9.33
N MET A 83 -1.69 -1.01 -8.32
CA MET A 83 -2.32 -0.11 -7.37
C MET A 83 -1.51 1.19 -7.27
N ARG A 84 -2.15 2.27 -6.86
CA ARG A 84 -1.51 3.56 -6.61
C ARG A 84 -1.35 3.73 -5.10
N PHE A 85 -0.11 3.77 -4.63
CA PHE A 85 0.20 4.22 -3.28
C PHE A 85 0.18 5.74 -3.26
N VAL A 86 -0.56 6.32 -2.31
CA VAL A 86 -0.67 7.77 -2.11
C VAL A 86 -0.16 8.08 -0.72
N TYR A 87 0.75 9.05 -0.60
CA TYR A 87 1.32 9.56 0.65
C TYR A 87 1.29 11.09 0.62
N ASP A 88 1.11 11.73 1.77
CA ASP A 88 1.09 13.19 1.88
C ASP A 88 0.14 13.83 0.85
N PHE A 89 -1.16 13.76 1.14
CA PHE A 89 -2.21 14.29 0.27
C PHE A 89 -2.04 15.78 -0.06
N SER A 90 -1.29 16.54 0.74
CA SER A 90 -1.01 17.95 0.45
C SER A 90 -0.05 18.13 -0.73
N ARG A 91 0.83 17.14 -0.95
CA ARG A 91 1.84 17.14 -2.02
C ARG A 91 1.54 16.14 -3.15
N ASP A 92 0.46 15.37 -3.02
CA ASP A 92 0.05 14.32 -3.96
C ASP A 92 1.21 13.38 -4.33
N TRP A 93 1.98 12.96 -3.31
CA TRP A 93 3.08 12.05 -3.56
C TRP A 93 2.53 10.65 -3.84
N THR A 94 2.72 10.18 -5.07
CA THR A 94 2.16 8.90 -5.49
C THR A 94 3.20 7.98 -6.09
N ARG A 95 3.01 6.67 -5.91
CA ARG A 95 3.83 5.62 -6.53
C ARG A 95 2.96 4.51 -7.08
N LYS A 96 3.30 4.06 -8.27
CA LYS A 96 2.72 2.85 -8.86
C LYS A 96 3.33 1.63 -8.17
N VAL A 97 2.49 0.76 -7.63
CA VAL A 97 2.87 -0.50 -6.99
C VAL A 97 2.29 -1.63 -7.83
N LYS A 98 3.14 -2.53 -8.31
CA LYS A 98 2.75 -3.63 -9.19
C LYS A 98 3.08 -4.97 -8.57
N LEU A 99 2.12 -5.87 -8.49
CA LEU A 99 2.38 -7.27 -8.14
C LEU A 99 3.10 -7.94 -9.32
N ILE A 100 4.33 -8.40 -9.11
CA ILE A 100 5.15 -8.97 -10.20
C ILE A 100 5.31 -10.48 -10.08
N GLU A 101 5.07 -11.06 -8.90
CA GLU A 101 5.27 -12.49 -8.63
C GLU A 101 4.58 -12.88 -7.31
N VAL A 102 4.11 -14.13 -7.22
CA VAL A 102 3.57 -14.76 -6.01
C VAL A 102 4.25 -16.13 -5.86
N GLN A 103 4.79 -16.45 -4.67
CA GLN A 103 5.53 -17.68 -4.37
C GLN A 103 4.96 -18.46 -3.19
#